data_AF-A0A158KJN6-F1
#
_entry.id   AF-A0A158KJN6-F1
#
_cell.length_a   1.000
_cell.length_b   1.000
_cell.length_c   1.000
_cell.angle_alpha   90.00
_cell.angle_beta   90.00
_cell.angle_gamma   90.00
#
_symmetry.space_group_name_H-M   'P 1'
#
loop_
_entity.id
_entity.type
_entity.pdbx_description
1 polymer ?
#
loop_
_entity_poly.entity_id
_entity_poly.type
_entity_poly.pdbx_seq_one_letter_code
_entity_poly.pdbx_strand_id
1 'polypeptide(L)'
;MKTTKGLAIVVVALLAQVALAQPQTDVEVTKGQDQTTVKGLTRMTATVVGIDRATRTVTLKTRQGKIVELEVTEEARNFDQIALGDVVTVAYSESLTVSLMNEKGIASHTEQGSEQRSAPGAKPGGKIGREVTIVADVVAVNQKTKTVTLKGPKGNTVDLKVEDPERLKRIHKGDQVEAVYTEALAISVEPAAKK
;
A
#
# COMPACT_ATOMS: atom_id res chain seq x y z
N MET A 1 -42.28 49.69 13.28
CA MET A 1 -41.51 48.49 13.68
C MET A 1 -40.27 48.42 12.81
N LYS A 2 -39.08 48.37 13.44
CA LYS A 2 -37.76 48.45 12.80
C LYS A 2 -37.31 47.05 12.36
N THR A 3 -36.92 46.87 11.11
CA THR A 3 -36.20 45.67 10.64
C THR A 3 -34.73 46.02 10.41
N THR A 4 -33.87 45.48 11.27
CA THR A 4 -32.43 45.70 11.32
C THR A 4 -31.69 44.69 10.45
N LYS A 5 -30.61 45.18 9.83
CA LYS A 5 -29.64 44.57 8.90
C LYS A 5 -28.91 43.34 9.44
N GLY A 6 -28.36 42.53 8.52
CA GLY A 6 -27.31 41.54 8.82
C GLY A 6 -26.62 40.99 7.56
N LEU A 7 -25.61 41.72 7.07
CA LEU A 7 -24.66 41.31 6.03
C LEU A 7 -23.68 40.30 6.64
N ALA A 8 -23.62 39.06 6.11
CA ALA A 8 -22.60 38.08 6.50
C ALA A 8 -21.53 37.99 5.40
N ILE A 9 -20.38 38.61 5.68
CA ILE A 9 -19.14 38.48 4.93
C ILE A 9 -18.55 37.11 5.26
N VAL A 10 -18.51 36.19 4.29
CA VAL A 10 -17.72 34.96 4.42
C VAL A 10 -16.28 35.31 4.07
N VAL A 11 -15.44 35.42 5.09
CA VAL A 11 -13.99 35.52 4.96
C VAL A 11 -13.47 34.17 4.49
N VAL A 12 -13.05 34.08 3.22
CA VAL A 12 -12.22 32.96 2.74
C VAL A 12 -10.81 33.16 3.28
N ALA A 13 -10.54 32.57 4.43
CA ALA A 13 -9.18 32.45 4.93
C ALA A 13 -8.43 31.43 4.05
N LEU A 14 -7.64 31.95 3.11
CA LEU A 14 -6.59 31.20 2.42
C LEU A 14 -5.52 30.81 3.44
N LEU A 15 -5.72 29.68 4.12
CA LEU A 15 -4.65 29.00 4.85
C LEU A 15 -3.73 28.37 3.80
N ALA A 16 -2.59 29.02 3.56
CA ALA A 16 -1.45 28.38 2.94
C ALA A 16 -1.01 27.23 3.86
N GLN A 17 -1.47 26.02 3.55
CA GLN A 17 -0.98 24.81 4.21
C GLN A 17 0.48 24.62 3.80
N VAL A 18 1.39 24.91 4.72
CA VAL A 18 2.76 24.42 4.64
C VAL A 18 2.64 22.89 4.70
N ALA A 19 2.82 22.24 3.55
CA ALA A 19 2.82 20.80 3.42
C ALA A 19 4.00 20.23 4.23
N LEU A 20 3.73 19.85 5.48
CA LEU A 20 4.64 19.01 6.25
C LEU A 20 4.71 17.67 5.52
N ALA A 21 5.88 17.38 4.94
CA ALA A 21 6.14 16.16 4.19
C ALA A 21 6.13 14.93 5.12
N GLN A 22 4.91 14.44 5.36
CA GLN A 22 4.63 13.09 5.82
C GLN A 22 5.05 12.09 4.72
N PRO A 23 5.26 10.81 5.04
CA PRO A 23 5.30 9.78 4.00
C PRO A 23 4.11 10.00 3.05
N GLN A 24 4.41 10.16 1.76
CA GLN A 24 3.36 10.35 0.76
C GLN A 24 2.71 8.99 0.56
N THR A 25 1.65 8.74 1.31
CA THR A 25 0.77 7.60 1.15
C THR A 25 -0.36 8.03 0.25
N ASP A 26 -0.31 7.59 -1.00
CA ASP A 26 -1.41 7.74 -1.94
C ASP A 26 -2.35 6.55 -1.77
N VAL A 27 -3.64 6.81 -1.59
CA VAL A 27 -4.68 5.78 -1.47
C VAL A 27 -5.72 6.02 -2.54
N GLU A 28 -5.80 5.07 -3.48
CA GLU A 28 -6.77 5.10 -4.57
C GLU A 28 -7.82 4.01 -4.34
N VAL A 29 -9.11 4.38 -4.45
CA VAL A 29 -10.21 3.42 -4.39
C VAL A 29 -10.95 3.43 -5.72
N THR A 30 -10.91 2.31 -6.44
CA THR A 30 -11.64 2.10 -7.68
C THR A 30 -12.84 1.18 -7.40
N LYS A 31 -14.06 1.70 -7.59
CA LYS A 31 -15.31 0.94 -7.45
C LYS A 31 -15.80 0.54 -8.85
N GLY A 32 -15.83 -0.76 -9.13
CA GLY A 32 -16.49 -1.35 -10.30
C GLY A 32 -17.87 -1.91 -9.94
N GLN A 33 -18.59 -2.40 -10.95
CA GLN A 33 -19.92 -3.00 -10.75
C GLN A 33 -19.85 -4.15 -9.73
N ASP A 34 -18.96 -5.13 -9.95
CA ASP A 34 -18.87 -6.34 -9.11
C ASP A 34 -17.51 -6.52 -8.42
N GLN A 35 -16.61 -5.54 -8.58
CA GLN A 35 -15.28 -5.55 -7.96
C GLN A 35 -14.95 -4.23 -7.27
N THR A 36 -14.08 -4.27 -6.28
CA THR A 36 -13.50 -3.08 -5.65
C THR A 36 -12.05 -3.27 -5.41
N THR A 37 -11.27 -2.31 -5.88
CA THR A 37 -9.83 -2.29 -5.67
C THR A 37 -9.47 -1.10 -4.80
N VAL A 38 -8.70 -1.35 -3.76
CA VAL A 38 -8.03 -0.33 -2.95
C VAL A 38 -6.54 -0.48 -3.22
N LYS A 39 -5.87 0.61 -3.58
CA LYS A 39 -4.41 0.63 -3.78
C LYS A 39 -3.79 1.62 -2.80
N GLY A 40 -2.69 1.21 -2.18
CA GLY A 40 -1.85 2.06 -1.36
C GLY A 40 -0.45 2.13 -1.96
N LEU A 41 0.14 3.32 -2.00
CA LEU A 41 1.54 3.50 -2.35
C LEU A 41 2.19 4.46 -1.36
N THR A 42 3.20 3.99 -0.64
CA THR A 42 3.99 4.77 0.30
C THR A 42 5.42 4.89 -0.22
N ARG A 43 5.94 6.11 -0.35
CA ARG A 43 7.34 6.37 -0.70
C ARG A 43 8.10 7.04 0.44
N MET A 44 9.34 6.62 0.64
CA MET A 44 10.27 7.19 1.60
C MET A 44 11.64 7.41 0.95
N THR A 45 12.28 8.53 1.25
CA THR A 45 13.65 8.83 0.83
C THR A 45 14.57 9.06 2.02
N ALA A 46 15.80 8.57 1.90
CA ALA A 46 16.85 8.75 2.90
C ALA A 46 18.21 8.94 2.22
N THR A 47 19.14 9.60 2.91
CA THR A 47 20.51 9.82 2.44
C THR A 47 21.47 8.90 3.17
N VAL A 48 22.39 8.27 2.44
CA VAL A 48 23.47 7.48 3.04
C VAL A 48 24.44 8.40 3.77
N VAL A 49 24.58 8.21 5.08
CA VAL A 49 25.48 9.01 5.95
C VAL A 49 26.58 8.16 6.59
N GLY A 50 26.51 6.84 6.46
CA GLY A 50 27.51 5.89 6.93
C GLY A 50 27.43 4.59 6.14
N ILE A 51 28.57 3.91 5.98
CA ILE A 51 28.68 2.60 5.33
C ILE A 51 29.72 1.78 6.08
N ASP A 52 29.30 0.65 6.63
CA ASP A 52 30.18 -0.40 7.10
C ASP A 52 30.20 -1.53 6.07
N ARG A 53 31.34 -1.70 5.39
CA ARG A 53 31.50 -2.74 4.36
C ARG A 53 31.78 -4.12 4.93
N ALA A 54 32.31 -4.21 6.16
CA ALA A 54 32.62 -5.50 6.78
C ALA A 54 31.32 -6.22 7.17
N THR A 55 30.35 -5.47 7.69
CA THR A 55 29.02 -5.97 8.09
C THR A 55 27.94 -5.71 7.03
N ARG A 56 28.30 -5.12 5.88
CA ARG A 56 27.37 -4.68 4.82
C ARG A 56 26.19 -3.84 5.35
N THR A 57 26.47 -2.94 6.29
CA THR A 57 25.45 -2.09 6.92
C THR A 57 25.52 -0.67 6.37
N VAL A 58 24.38 -0.10 5.98
CA VAL A 58 24.26 1.32 5.62
C VAL A 58 23.53 2.10 6.70
N THR A 59 24.09 3.26 7.06
CA THR A 59 23.44 4.22 7.94
C THR A 59 22.72 5.26 7.10
N LEU A 60 21.39 5.31 7.21
CA LEU A 60 20.51 6.16 6.43
C LEU A 60 19.95 7.28 7.30
N LYS A 61 20.02 8.51 6.81
CA LYS A 61 19.37 9.68 7.40
C LYS A 61 18.12 10.01 6.61
N THR A 62 16.95 9.88 7.23
CA THR A 62 15.70 10.33 6.62
C THR A 62 15.68 11.86 6.52
N ARG A 63 14.82 12.42 5.67
CA ARG A 63 14.59 13.88 5.61
C ARG A 63 14.17 14.51 6.94
N GLN A 64 13.57 13.72 7.83
CA GLN A 64 13.16 14.13 9.17
C GLN A 64 14.32 14.10 10.19
N GLY A 65 15.53 13.77 9.74
CA GLY A 65 16.73 13.72 10.57
C GLY A 65 16.89 12.42 11.38
N LYS A 66 15.95 11.48 11.28
CA LYS A 66 16.06 10.16 11.92
C LYS A 66 17.17 9.35 11.26
N ILE A 67 18.02 8.75 12.09
CA ILE A 67 19.06 7.82 11.66
C ILE A 67 18.53 6.39 11.79
N VAL A 68 18.71 5.59 10.74
CA VAL A 68 18.33 4.18 10.68
C VAL A 68 19.51 3.39 10.12
N GLU A 69 19.90 2.32 10.79
CA GLU A 69 20.87 1.36 10.25
C GLU A 69 20.14 0.23 9.55
N LEU A 70 20.63 -0.14 8.38
CA LEU A 70 20.06 -1.21 7.56
C LEU A 70 21.18 -2.15 7.13
N GLU A 71 21.12 -3.38 7.60
CA GLU A 71 21.95 -4.48 7.09
C GLU A 71 21.47 -4.88 5.70
N VAL A 72 22.40 -4.96 4.76
CA VAL A 72 22.13 -5.31 3.37
C VAL A 72 22.66 -6.71 3.10
N THR A 73 21.73 -7.67 3.04
CA THR A 73 22.05 -9.08 2.84
C THR A 73 22.73 -9.33 1.47
N GLU A 74 23.40 -10.47 1.29
CA GLU A 74 24.14 -10.78 0.05
C GLU A 74 23.25 -10.85 -1.20
N GLU A 75 21.95 -11.06 -1.00
CA GLU A 75 20.95 -11.07 -2.04
C GLU A 75 20.83 -9.72 -2.76
N ALA A 76 21.13 -8.62 -2.06
CA ALA A 76 21.17 -7.28 -2.63
C ALA A 76 22.49 -7.08 -3.40
N ARG A 77 22.38 -7.18 -4.72
CA ARG A 77 23.48 -6.96 -5.66
C ARG A 77 23.94 -5.50 -5.66
N ASN A 78 25.20 -5.29 -6.07
CA ASN A 78 25.79 -3.98 -6.29
C ASN A 78 25.98 -3.12 -5.02
N PHE A 79 25.97 -3.73 -3.83
CA PHE A 79 26.24 -3.03 -2.55
C PHE A 79 27.51 -2.17 -2.59
N ASP A 80 28.58 -2.70 -3.21
CA ASP A 80 29.87 -2.01 -3.30
C ASP A 80 29.85 -0.69 -4.09
N GLN A 81 28.79 -0.44 -4.85
CA GLN A 81 28.60 0.81 -5.59
C GLN A 81 28.01 1.93 -4.73
N ILE A 82 27.49 1.63 -3.53
CA ILE A 82 26.88 2.63 -2.64
C ILE A 82 27.96 3.55 -2.07
N ALA A 83 27.70 4.85 -2.10
CA ALA A 83 28.58 5.89 -1.59
C ALA A 83 27.89 6.80 -0.56
N LEU A 84 28.70 7.47 0.26
CA LEU A 84 28.21 8.50 1.16
C LEU A 84 27.57 9.64 0.36
N GLY A 85 26.39 10.07 0.80
CA GLY A 85 25.59 11.10 0.12
C GLY A 85 24.59 10.55 -0.89
N ASP A 86 24.64 9.26 -1.23
CA ASP A 86 23.65 8.65 -2.12
C ASP A 86 22.24 8.75 -1.54
N VAL A 87 21.25 8.86 -2.42
CA VAL A 87 19.83 8.93 -2.05
C VAL A 87 19.20 7.58 -2.28
N VAL A 88 18.74 6.97 -1.19
CA VAL A 88 17.97 5.73 -1.21
C VAL A 88 16.49 6.08 -1.26
N THR A 89 15.78 5.52 -2.22
CA THR A 89 14.32 5.56 -2.31
C THR A 89 13.77 4.17 -2.01
N VAL A 90 12.82 4.12 -1.08
CA VAL A 90 12.04 2.93 -0.75
C VAL A 90 10.59 3.21 -1.11
N ALA A 91 10.00 2.34 -1.92
CA ALA A 91 8.59 2.39 -2.28
C ALA A 91 7.91 1.09 -1.84
N TYR A 92 6.86 1.21 -1.04
CA TYR A 92 5.98 0.11 -0.67
C TYR A 92 4.63 0.33 -1.33
N SER A 93 4.17 -0.65 -2.10
CA SER A 93 2.86 -0.64 -2.73
C SER A 93 2.06 -1.85 -2.29
N GLU A 94 0.78 -1.65 -2.00
CA GLU A 94 -0.16 -2.73 -1.75
C GLU A 94 -1.46 -2.50 -2.52
N SER A 95 -2.18 -3.57 -2.79
CA SER A 95 -3.52 -3.51 -3.34
C SER A 95 -4.38 -4.67 -2.87
N LEU A 96 -5.63 -4.38 -2.55
CA LEU A 96 -6.65 -5.37 -2.28
C LEU A 96 -7.77 -5.22 -3.30
N THR A 97 -8.01 -6.28 -4.08
CA THR A 97 -9.16 -6.38 -4.98
C THR A 97 -10.13 -7.42 -4.44
N VAL A 98 -11.40 -7.05 -4.28
CA VAL A 98 -12.48 -7.96 -3.88
C VAL A 98 -13.51 -8.02 -5.01
N SER A 99 -13.80 -9.22 -5.50
CA SER A 99 -14.70 -9.49 -6.62
C SER A 99 -15.78 -10.50 -6.22
N LEU A 100 -17.04 -10.23 -6.58
CA LEU A 100 -18.12 -11.22 -6.48
C LEU A 100 -17.94 -12.26 -7.58
N MET A 101 -17.96 -13.55 -7.24
CA MET A 101 -17.88 -14.63 -8.24
C MET A 101 -19.27 -15.00 -8.77
N ASN A 102 -19.37 -15.17 -10.09
CA ASN A 102 -20.61 -15.59 -10.76
C ASN A 102 -20.82 -17.11 -10.76
N GLU A 103 -19.74 -17.88 -10.62
CA GLU A 103 -19.77 -19.35 -10.56
C GLU A 103 -19.15 -19.82 -9.24
N LYS A 104 -19.67 -20.93 -8.71
CA LYS A 104 -19.16 -21.50 -7.46
C LYS A 104 -17.92 -22.35 -7.74
N GLY A 105 -16.85 -22.05 -7.02
CA GLY A 105 -15.61 -22.81 -7.00
C GLY A 105 -15.32 -23.43 -5.63
N ILE A 106 -14.18 -24.11 -5.52
CA ILE A 106 -13.67 -24.60 -4.25
C ILE A 106 -12.99 -23.42 -3.53
N ALA A 107 -13.33 -23.22 -2.26
CA ALA A 107 -12.62 -22.26 -1.41
C ALA A 107 -11.12 -22.60 -1.42
N SER A 108 -10.29 -21.64 -1.82
CA SER A 108 -8.88 -21.86 -2.10
C SER A 108 -8.03 -20.71 -1.58
N HIS A 109 -6.74 -21.01 -1.40
CA HIS A 109 -5.73 -20.06 -1.00
C HIS A 109 -4.46 -20.37 -1.79
N THR A 110 -4.04 -19.42 -2.62
CA THR A 110 -2.84 -19.53 -3.45
C THR A 110 -1.94 -18.35 -3.16
N GLU A 111 -0.64 -18.60 -3.10
CA GLU A 111 0.38 -17.58 -2.87
C GLU A 111 1.46 -17.70 -3.94
N GLN A 112 1.85 -16.57 -4.51
CA GLN A 112 2.90 -16.46 -5.49
C GLN A 112 3.89 -15.35 -5.10
N GLY A 113 5.17 -15.69 -5.04
CA GLY A 113 6.26 -14.75 -4.81
C GLY A 113 6.92 -14.32 -6.12
N SER A 114 7.48 -13.11 -6.13
CA SER A 114 8.33 -12.60 -7.22
C SER A 114 9.50 -11.82 -6.65
N GLU A 115 10.68 -12.03 -7.23
CA GLU A 115 11.89 -11.28 -6.88
C GLU A 115 12.56 -10.79 -8.16
N GLN A 116 12.94 -9.52 -8.18
CA GLN A 116 13.75 -8.92 -9.23
C GLN A 116 14.90 -8.16 -8.59
N ARG A 117 16.13 -8.48 -9.00
CA ARG A 117 17.35 -7.84 -8.52
C ARG A 117 17.99 -7.06 -9.65
N SER A 118 18.72 -6.00 -9.33
CA SER A 118 19.53 -5.29 -10.33
C SER A 118 20.51 -6.23 -11.04
N ALA A 119 20.69 -6.01 -12.34
CA ALA A 119 21.72 -6.69 -13.11
C ALA A 119 23.13 -6.36 -12.56
N PRO A 120 24.12 -7.25 -12.71
CA PRO A 120 25.50 -6.94 -12.34
C PRO A 120 25.96 -5.65 -13.02
N GLY A 121 26.52 -4.72 -12.25
CA GLY A 121 27.04 -3.43 -12.75
C GLY A 121 25.97 -2.34 -13.00
N ALA A 122 24.67 -2.65 -12.92
CA ALA A 122 23.61 -1.64 -12.91
C ALA A 122 23.51 -0.94 -11.55
N LYS A 123 22.70 0.11 -11.45
CA LYS A 123 22.46 0.82 -10.18
C LYS A 123 21.94 -0.15 -9.09
N PRO A 124 22.36 0.00 -7.82
CA PRO A 124 21.86 -0.84 -6.73
C PRO A 124 20.35 -0.71 -6.56
N GLY A 125 19.67 -1.86 -6.45
CA GLY A 125 18.23 -1.90 -6.30
C GLY A 125 17.61 -3.28 -6.52
N GLY A 126 16.32 -3.35 -6.27
CA GLY A 126 15.53 -4.56 -6.43
C GLY A 126 14.06 -4.35 -6.08
N LYS A 127 13.24 -5.33 -6.44
CA LYS A 127 11.82 -5.41 -6.13
C LYS A 127 11.50 -6.81 -5.61
N ILE A 128 10.77 -6.89 -4.52
CA ILE A 128 10.19 -8.13 -4.01
C ILE A 128 8.68 -7.93 -4.01
N GLY A 129 7.93 -8.90 -4.50
CA GLY A 129 6.48 -8.86 -4.56
C GLY A 129 5.86 -10.18 -4.15
N ARG A 130 4.65 -10.09 -3.60
CA ARG A 130 3.85 -11.24 -3.18
C ARG A 130 2.40 -10.99 -3.57
N GLU A 131 1.79 -12.02 -4.15
CA GLU A 131 0.37 -12.03 -4.50
C GLU A 131 -0.31 -13.21 -3.80
N VAL A 132 -1.47 -12.93 -3.20
CA VAL A 132 -2.27 -13.90 -2.46
C VAL A 132 -3.69 -13.83 -2.99
N THR A 133 -4.18 -14.96 -3.50
CA THR A 133 -5.57 -15.12 -3.95
C THR A 133 -6.33 -16.00 -2.97
N ILE A 134 -7.47 -15.51 -2.49
CA ILE A 134 -8.33 -16.18 -1.53
C ILE A 134 -9.75 -16.23 -2.10
N VAL A 135 -10.34 -17.42 -2.16
CA VAL A 135 -11.77 -17.61 -2.41
C VAL A 135 -12.46 -17.88 -1.08
N ALA A 136 -13.42 -17.04 -0.72
CA ALA A 136 -14.15 -17.09 0.54
C ALA A 136 -15.67 -17.18 0.32
N ASP A 137 -16.35 -17.91 1.20
CA ASP A 137 -17.80 -18.06 1.18
C ASP A 137 -18.49 -16.97 1.98
N VAL A 138 -19.60 -16.43 1.46
CA VAL A 138 -20.47 -15.53 2.20
C VAL A 138 -21.34 -16.35 3.16
N VAL A 139 -21.08 -16.24 4.46
CA VAL A 139 -21.82 -17.00 5.49
C VAL A 139 -22.95 -16.20 6.14
N ALA A 140 -22.88 -14.87 6.11
CA ALA A 140 -23.95 -13.99 6.57
C ALA A 140 -23.94 -12.63 5.86
N VAL A 141 -25.12 -12.02 5.74
CA VAL A 141 -25.31 -10.66 5.21
C VAL A 141 -26.24 -9.91 6.14
N ASN A 142 -25.80 -8.75 6.63
CA ASN A 142 -26.58 -7.85 7.48
C ASN A 142 -26.82 -6.53 6.76
N GLN A 143 -28.03 -6.35 6.24
CA GLN A 143 -28.42 -5.14 5.53
C GLN A 143 -28.54 -3.91 6.45
N LYS A 144 -28.81 -4.09 7.74
CA LYS A 144 -28.96 -2.99 8.71
C LYS A 144 -27.61 -2.36 9.05
N THR A 145 -26.61 -3.19 9.35
CA THR A 145 -25.26 -2.74 9.68
C THR A 145 -24.37 -2.56 8.45
N LYS A 146 -24.88 -2.94 7.27
CA LYS A 146 -24.17 -2.96 6.01
C LYS A 146 -22.92 -3.85 6.06
N THR A 147 -23.05 -5.04 6.62
CA THR A 147 -21.93 -5.95 6.88
C THR A 147 -22.13 -7.29 6.19
N VAL A 148 -21.07 -7.85 5.60
CA VAL A 148 -21.02 -9.20 5.03
C VAL A 148 -19.98 -10.00 5.78
N THR A 149 -20.33 -11.18 6.27
CA THR A 149 -19.39 -12.10 6.93
C THR A 149 -18.89 -13.11 5.91
N LEU A 150 -17.57 -13.14 5.73
CA LEU A 150 -16.86 -14.03 4.82
C LEU A 150 -16.15 -15.13 5.61
N LYS A 151 -16.15 -16.35 5.09
CA LYS A 151 -15.41 -17.49 5.67
C LYS A 151 -14.36 -17.98 4.67
N GLY A 152 -13.10 -17.94 5.08
CA GLY A 152 -11.99 -18.43 4.28
C GLY A 152 -11.80 -19.96 4.39
N PRO A 153 -10.95 -20.55 3.54
CA PRO A 153 -10.72 -22.01 3.50
C PRO A 153 -10.09 -22.56 4.78
N LYS A 154 -9.38 -21.74 5.56
CA LYS A 154 -8.81 -22.12 6.87
C LYS A 154 -9.81 -21.99 8.02
N GLY A 155 -11.08 -21.68 7.73
CA GLY A 155 -12.16 -21.56 8.72
C GLY A 155 -12.23 -20.22 9.45
N ASN A 156 -11.30 -19.31 9.21
CA ASN A 156 -11.33 -17.94 9.74
C ASN A 156 -12.48 -17.12 9.10
N THR A 157 -13.13 -16.28 9.90
CA THR A 157 -14.21 -15.39 9.45
C THR A 157 -13.80 -13.93 9.54
N VAL A 158 -14.22 -13.12 8.56
CA VAL A 158 -13.99 -11.67 8.52
C VAL A 158 -15.30 -10.96 8.20
N ASP A 159 -15.58 -9.88 8.94
CA ASP A 159 -16.71 -9.00 8.66
C ASP A 159 -16.27 -7.82 7.79
N LEU A 160 -16.87 -7.70 6.61
CA LEU A 160 -16.62 -6.62 5.66
C LEU A 160 -17.79 -5.65 5.63
N LYS A 161 -17.53 -4.36 5.81
CA LYS A 161 -18.53 -3.31 5.63
C LYS A 161 -18.68 -2.97 4.14
N VAL A 162 -19.90 -3.06 3.61
CA VAL A 162 -20.22 -2.73 2.23
C VAL A 162 -20.94 -1.38 2.21
N GLU A 163 -20.22 -0.32 1.82
CA GLU A 163 -20.79 1.03 1.85
C GLU A 163 -21.93 1.24 0.86
N ASP A 164 -21.82 0.60 -0.31
CA ASP A 164 -22.76 0.70 -1.42
C ASP A 164 -23.98 -0.22 -1.17
N PRO A 165 -25.17 0.35 -0.93
CA PRO A 165 -26.37 -0.43 -0.66
C PRO A 165 -26.85 -1.24 -1.87
N GLU A 166 -26.60 -0.80 -3.11
CA GLU A 166 -27.01 -1.53 -4.30
C GLU A 166 -26.15 -2.78 -4.52
N ARG A 167 -24.88 -2.76 -4.08
CA ARG A 167 -24.02 -3.95 -4.08
C ARG A 167 -24.39 -4.92 -2.97
N LEU A 168 -24.69 -4.40 -1.78
CA LEU A 168 -25.11 -5.23 -0.66
C LEU A 168 -26.41 -6.01 -0.97
N LYS A 169 -27.34 -5.43 -1.74
CA LYS A 169 -28.57 -6.10 -2.19
C LYS A 169 -28.32 -7.28 -3.12
N ARG A 170 -27.19 -7.30 -3.84
CA ARG A 170 -26.84 -8.38 -4.78
C ARG A 170 -26.09 -9.53 -4.12
N ILE A 171 -25.59 -9.34 -2.90
CA ILE A 171 -24.83 -10.35 -2.16
C ILE A 171 -25.79 -11.15 -1.28
N HIS A 172 -25.72 -12.47 -1.41
CA HIS A 172 -26.52 -13.42 -0.67
C HIS A 172 -25.64 -14.41 0.09
N LYS A 173 -26.22 -15.01 1.14
CA LYS A 173 -25.58 -16.12 1.83
C LYS A 173 -25.38 -17.29 0.85
N GLY A 174 -24.16 -17.81 0.81
CA GLY A 174 -23.76 -18.89 -0.10
C GLY A 174 -23.18 -18.42 -1.42
N ASP A 175 -23.08 -17.11 -1.65
CA ASP A 175 -22.24 -16.54 -2.71
C ASP A 175 -20.76 -16.71 -2.36
N GLN A 176 -19.90 -16.58 -3.36
CA GLN A 176 -18.46 -16.58 -3.19
C GLN A 176 -17.85 -15.26 -3.61
N VAL A 177 -16.79 -14.87 -2.91
CA VAL A 177 -15.98 -13.73 -3.25
C VAL A 177 -14.54 -14.16 -3.44
N GLU A 178 -13.91 -13.57 -4.44
CA GLU A 178 -12.47 -13.61 -4.62
C GLU A 178 -11.85 -12.37 -3.98
N ALA A 179 -10.82 -12.56 -3.17
CA ALA A 179 -9.97 -11.50 -2.70
C ALA A 179 -8.55 -11.74 -3.22
N VAL A 180 -8.02 -10.79 -3.98
CA VAL A 180 -6.64 -10.77 -4.44
C VAL A 180 -5.91 -9.66 -3.69
N TYR A 181 -4.93 -10.05 -2.87
CA TYR A 181 -4.04 -9.13 -2.18
C TYR A 181 -2.65 -9.18 -2.81
N THR A 182 -2.13 -8.02 -3.20
CA THR A 182 -0.81 -7.89 -3.79
C THR A 182 -0.01 -6.89 -2.97
N GLU A 183 1.20 -7.25 -2.57
CA GLU A 183 2.16 -6.35 -1.94
C GLU A 183 3.48 -6.36 -2.69
N ALA A 184 4.16 -5.22 -2.75
CA ALA A 184 5.49 -5.11 -3.33
C ALA A 184 6.33 -4.04 -2.63
N LEU A 185 7.59 -4.39 -2.39
CA LEU A 185 8.62 -3.50 -1.90
C LEU A 185 9.66 -3.28 -2.99
N ALA A 186 9.94 -2.03 -3.32
CA ALA A 186 10.98 -1.64 -4.26
C ALA A 186 12.00 -0.71 -3.60
N ILE A 187 13.28 -0.98 -3.84
CA ILE A 187 14.40 -0.19 -3.34
C ILE A 187 15.25 0.22 -4.54
N SER A 188 15.64 1.49 -4.59
CA SER A 188 16.56 2.02 -5.59
C SER A 188 17.52 3.03 -4.96
N VAL A 189 18.77 3.00 -5.40
CA VAL A 189 19.79 3.96 -4.98
C VAL A 189 20.15 4.88 -6.14
N GLU A 190 20.08 6.18 -5.90
CA GLU A 190 20.52 7.21 -6.82
C GLU A 190 21.83 7.85 -6.32
N PRO A 191 22.84 8.00 -7.19
CA PRO A 191 24.07 8.68 -6.83
C PRO A 191 23.79 10.11 -6.34
N ALA A 192 24.56 10.56 -5.36
CA ALA A 192 24.54 11.97 -4.97
C ALA A 192 24.75 12.87 -6.21
N ALA A 193 23.92 13.92 -6.35
CA ALA A 193 24.13 14.91 -7.40
C ALA A 193 25.53 15.52 -7.23
N LYS A 194 26.42 15.29 -8.20
CA LYS A 194 27.76 15.89 -8.21
C LYS A 194 27.59 17.42 -8.24
N LYS A 195 28.09 18.09 -7.21
CA LYS A 195 28.31 19.54 -7.23
C LYS A 195 29.54 19.87 -8.06
#